data_AF-A0A416JSL7-F1
#
_entry.id   AF-A0A416JSL7-F1
#
_cell.length_a   1.000
_cell.length_b   1.000
_cell.length_c   1.000
_cell.angle_alpha   90.00
_cell.angle_beta   90.00
_cell.angle_gamma   90.00
#
_symmetry.space_group_name_H-M   'P 1'
#
loop_
_entity.id
_entity.type
_entity.pdbx_description
1 polymer ?
#
loop_
_entity_poly.entity_id
_entity_poly.type
_entity_poly.pdbx_seq_one_letter_code
_entity_poly.pdbx_strand_id
1 'polypeptide(L)'
;MKLNCKRIDLPYTPGEEIFTFPEESGLPFLFDVEEELTADPAAMDAVGEMLDEAEKLAEKAKAAIKGALADEDSCYHSVVTFFMEFHRDEVGPDIAADLFPGTDLAKLSFTEMVDFLRLKRFGSLVDSEMNQQVFILDLSFNPEITDELMVVYFDLKKEIFCITHES
;
A
#
# COMPACT_ATOMS: atom_id res chain seq x y z
N MET A 1 -7.47 -19.42 -15.77
CA MET A 1 -8.14 -19.60 -14.47
C MET A 1 -8.91 -18.33 -14.15
N LYS A 2 -9.62 -18.27 -13.02
CA LYS A 2 -10.35 -17.08 -12.58
C LYS A 2 -10.03 -16.82 -11.12
N LEU A 3 -9.73 -15.57 -10.78
CA LEU A 3 -9.42 -15.18 -9.41
C LEU A 3 -10.65 -15.37 -8.51
N ASN A 4 -10.46 -16.01 -7.36
CA ASN A 4 -11.51 -16.23 -6.37
C ASN A 4 -11.67 -14.98 -5.47
N CYS A 5 -12.23 -13.92 -6.02
CA CYS A 5 -12.43 -12.64 -5.34
C CYS A 5 -13.89 -12.17 -5.51
N LYS A 6 -14.45 -11.51 -4.49
CA LYS A 6 -15.78 -10.90 -4.53
C LYS A 6 -15.78 -9.53 -5.20
N ARG A 7 -14.62 -8.87 -5.27
CA ARG A 7 -14.47 -7.49 -5.79
C ARG A 7 -14.37 -7.43 -7.31
N ILE A 8 -13.74 -8.43 -7.95
CA ILE A 8 -13.52 -8.45 -9.39
C ILE A 8 -13.76 -9.83 -10.00
N ASP A 9 -14.20 -9.84 -11.26
CA ASP A 9 -14.27 -11.03 -12.10
C ASP A 9 -13.09 -11.04 -13.07
N LEU A 10 -11.90 -11.43 -12.58
CA LEU A 10 -10.66 -11.37 -13.33
C LEU A 10 -10.22 -12.76 -13.84
N PRO A 11 -10.24 -13.02 -15.16
CA PRO A 11 -9.55 -14.16 -15.73
C PRO A 11 -8.03 -13.93 -15.73
N TYR A 12 -7.25 -14.99 -15.52
CA TYR A 12 -5.79 -14.94 -15.58
C TYR A 12 -5.20 -16.22 -16.16
N THR A 13 -3.98 -16.15 -16.71
CA THR A 13 -3.21 -17.31 -17.16
C THR A 13 -2.23 -17.73 -16.06
N PRO A 14 -2.24 -19.00 -15.61
CA PRO A 14 -1.22 -19.46 -14.66
C PRO A 14 0.19 -19.36 -15.22
N GLY A 15 1.13 -18.82 -14.44
CA GLY A 15 2.51 -18.60 -14.86
C GLY A 15 2.72 -17.33 -15.70
N GLU A 16 1.71 -16.45 -15.78
CA GLU A 16 1.86 -15.09 -16.30
C GLU A 16 1.61 -14.09 -15.16
N GLU A 17 2.36 -13.01 -15.12
CA GLU A 17 2.15 -11.89 -14.19
C GLU A 17 0.76 -11.29 -14.39
N ILE A 18 0.10 -10.91 -13.28
CA ILE A 18 -1.10 -10.08 -13.32
C ILE A 18 -0.68 -8.67 -12.96
N PHE A 19 -0.82 -7.74 -13.90
CA PHE A 19 -0.66 -6.32 -13.64
C PHE A 19 -1.81 -5.57 -14.30
N THR A 20 -2.68 -4.97 -13.49
CA THR A 20 -3.90 -4.31 -14.00
C THR A 20 -4.10 -2.92 -13.41
N PHE A 21 -4.50 -2.00 -14.29
CA PHE A 21 -4.83 -0.63 -13.89
C PHE A 21 -6.25 -0.53 -13.30
N PRO A 22 -6.52 0.50 -12.47
CA PRO A 22 -7.87 0.81 -12.00
C PRO A 22 -8.92 0.85 -13.12
N GLU A 23 -8.58 1.45 -14.26
CA GLU A 23 -9.47 1.62 -15.41
C GLU A 23 -9.81 0.30 -16.10
N GLU A 24 -8.97 -0.72 -15.95
CA GLU A 24 -9.12 -2.05 -16.56
C GLU A 24 -9.85 -3.01 -15.62
N SER A 25 -9.47 -3.01 -14.35
CA SER A 25 -9.99 -3.93 -13.34
C SER A 25 -11.28 -3.45 -12.67
N GLY A 26 -11.53 -2.14 -12.69
CA GLY A 26 -12.58 -1.50 -11.90
C GLY A 26 -12.25 -1.38 -10.40
N LEU A 27 -11.04 -1.78 -9.97
CA LEU A 27 -10.56 -1.52 -8.62
C LEU A 27 -10.13 -0.06 -8.47
N PRO A 28 -10.16 0.50 -7.25
CA PRO A 28 -9.68 1.86 -7.01
C PRO A 28 -8.14 1.98 -6.93
N PHE A 29 -7.40 0.89 -7.16
CA PHE A 29 -5.95 0.80 -7.03
C PHE A 29 -5.36 -0.19 -8.06
N LEU A 30 -4.05 -0.10 -8.29
CA LEU A 30 -3.30 -1.06 -9.09
C LEU A 30 -3.34 -2.44 -8.44
N PHE A 31 -3.50 -3.49 -9.24
CA PHE A 31 -3.47 -4.85 -8.78
C PHE A 31 -2.36 -5.63 -9.48
N ASP A 32 -1.47 -6.22 -8.68
CA ASP A 32 -0.18 -6.74 -9.08
C ASP A 32 0.09 -8.10 -8.42
N VAL A 33 0.39 -9.15 -9.19
CA VAL A 33 0.70 -10.50 -8.69
C VAL A 33 1.77 -11.14 -9.56
N GLU A 34 2.88 -11.55 -8.93
CA GLU A 34 4.00 -12.20 -9.62
C GLU A 34 3.62 -13.53 -10.28
N GLU A 35 4.27 -13.82 -11.42
CA GLU A 35 4.03 -15.02 -12.23
C GLU A 35 4.19 -16.34 -11.46
N GLU A 36 5.09 -16.40 -10.48
CA GLU A 36 5.32 -17.60 -9.66
C GLU A 36 4.06 -17.94 -8.84
N LEU A 37 3.39 -16.91 -8.30
CA LEU A 37 2.18 -17.09 -7.51
C LEU A 37 0.99 -17.45 -8.40
N THR A 38 0.90 -16.90 -9.61
CA THR A 38 -0.23 -17.21 -10.50
C THR A 38 -0.22 -18.66 -10.99
N ALA A 39 0.94 -19.33 -10.94
CA ALA A 39 1.06 -20.76 -11.19
C ALA A 39 0.58 -21.65 -10.02
N ASP A 40 0.45 -21.11 -8.81
CA ASP A 40 0.00 -21.83 -7.60
C ASP A 40 -1.46 -21.48 -7.24
N PRO A 41 -2.41 -22.45 -7.38
CA PRO A 41 -3.80 -22.22 -7.01
C PRO A 41 -4.02 -21.81 -5.55
N ALA A 42 -3.23 -22.32 -4.61
CA ALA A 42 -3.37 -21.98 -3.20
C ALA A 42 -2.92 -20.54 -2.92
N ALA A 43 -1.85 -20.10 -3.58
CA ALA A 43 -1.41 -18.71 -3.52
C ALA A 43 -2.47 -17.76 -4.09
N MET A 44 -3.11 -18.14 -5.19
CA MET A 44 -4.17 -17.34 -5.81
C MET A 44 -5.48 -17.31 -5.00
N ASP A 45 -5.80 -18.37 -4.25
CA ASP A 45 -6.88 -18.33 -3.26
C ASP A 45 -6.57 -17.32 -2.15
N ALA A 46 -5.32 -17.26 -1.66
CA ALA A 46 -4.90 -16.27 -0.68
C ALA A 46 -4.94 -14.84 -1.23
N VAL A 47 -4.52 -14.63 -2.50
CA VAL A 47 -4.67 -13.34 -3.19
C VAL A 47 -6.12 -12.89 -3.23
N GLY A 48 -7.04 -13.79 -3.59
CA GLY A 48 -8.47 -13.47 -3.63
C GLY A 48 -9.03 -13.07 -2.27
N GLU A 49 -8.66 -13.79 -1.21
CA GLU A 49 -9.06 -13.46 0.17
C GLU A 49 -8.49 -12.13 0.64
N MET A 50 -7.21 -11.87 0.39
CA MET A 50 -6.54 -10.65 0.82
C MET A 50 -7.05 -9.43 0.05
N LEU A 51 -7.30 -9.57 -1.25
CA LEU A 51 -7.88 -8.52 -2.09
C LEU A 51 -9.29 -8.14 -1.61
N ASP A 52 -10.11 -9.12 -1.23
CA ASP A 52 -11.42 -8.89 -0.62
C ASP A 52 -11.35 -8.00 0.63
N GLU A 53 -10.22 -8.02 1.34
CA GLU A 53 -9.98 -7.26 2.57
C GLU A 53 -9.02 -6.06 2.39
N ALA A 54 -8.66 -5.69 1.16
CA ALA A 54 -7.65 -4.67 0.86
C ALA A 54 -7.87 -3.33 1.60
N GLU A 55 -9.12 -2.86 1.69
CA GLU A 55 -9.44 -1.62 2.42
C GLU A 55 -9.21 -1.75 3.93
N LYS A 56 -9.54 -2.91 4.53
CA LYS A 56 -9.28 -3.13 5.95
C LYS A 56 -7.78 -3.25 6.23
N LEU A 57 -7.03 -3.87 5.32
CA LEU A 57 -5.58 -3.96 5.41
C LEU A 57 -4.96 -2.55 5.28
N ALA A 58 -5.47 -1.70 4.38
CA ALA A 58 -5.05 -0.31 4.27
C ALA A 58 -5.32 0.48 5.56
N GLU A 59 -6.48 0.29 6.20
CA GLU A 59 -6.75 0.92 7.51
C GLU A 59 -5.85 0.35 8.63
N LYS A 60 -5.51 -0.95 8.61
CA LYS A 60 -4.52 -1.55 9.51
C LYS A 60 -3.13 -0.95 9.30
N ALA A 61 -2.71 -0.75 8.04
CA ALA A 61 -1.47 -0.10 7.66
C ALA A 61 -1.42 1.35 8.19
N LYS A 62 -2.47 2.14 7.95
CA LYS A 62 -2.58 3.50 8.49
C LYS A 62 -2.50 3.54 10.02
N ALA A 63 -3.17 2.62 10.71
CA ALA A 63 -3.11 2.54 12.16
C ALA A 63 -1.69 2.23 12.67
N ALA A 64 -0.97 1.33 11.99
CA ALA A 64 0.43 1.04 12.31
C ALA A 64 1.35 2.23 12.07
N ILE A 65 1.17 2.97 10.97
CA ILE A 65 1.91 4.20 10.67
C ILE A 65 1.65 5.27 11.75
N LYS A 66 0.38 5.48 12.15
CA LYS A 66 0.06 6.37 13.27
C LYS A 66 0.71 5.92 14.58
N GLY A 67 0.74 4.62 14.85
CA GLY A 67 1.42 4.04 16.00
C GLY A 67 2.92 4.34 15.99
N ALA A 68 3.60 4.15 14.84
CA ALA A 68 5.01 4.44 14.69
C ALA A 68 5.33 5.94 14.81
N LEU A 69 4.46 6.82 14.33
CA LEU A 69 4.60 8.28 14.53
C LEU A 69 4.51 8.69 16.01
N ALA A 70 3.71 7.97 16.80
CA ALA A 70 3.50 8.27 18.22
C ALA A 70 4.57 7.69 19.15
N ASP A 71 5.35 6.72 18.68
CA ASP A 71 6.37 6.00 19.44
C ASP A 71 7.76 6.25 18.85
N GLU A 72 8.55 7.13 19.48
CA GLU A 72 9.92 7.47 19.05
C GLU A 72 10.88 6.28 19.11
N ASP A 73 10.60 5.25 19.92
CA ASP A 73 11.41 4.03 20.02
C ASP A 73 11.04 2.99 18.94
N SER A 74 9.98 3.22 18.16
CA SER A 74 9.58 2.35 17.06
C SER A 74 10.69 2.29 16.00
N CYS A 75 11.02 1.08 15.53
CA CYS A 75 11.97 0.91 14.44
C CYS A 75 11.53 1.58 13.13
N TYR A 76 10.23 1.87 12.98
CA TYR A 76 9.69 2.57 11.81
C TYR A 76 9.54 4.08 12.03
N HIS A 77 9.78 4.60 13.23
CA HIS A 77 9.54 6.02 13.55
C HIS A 77 10.24 6.96 12.56
N SER A 78 11.53 6.72 12.31
CA SER A 78 12.32 7.57 11.41
C SER A 78 11.78 7.59 9.98
N VAL A 79 11.35 6.45 9.44
CA VAL A 79 10.89 6.39 8.04
C VAL A 79 9.51 7.02 7.87
N VAL A 80 8.59 6.79 8.81
CA VAL A 80 7.26 7.39 8.74
C VAL A 80 7.31 8.90 9.00
N THR A 81 8.16 9.35 9.93
CA THR A 81 8.34 10.78 10.21
C THR A 81 8.95 11.49 9.00
N PHE A 82 10.02 10.93 8.42
CA PHE A 82 10.66 11.46 7.21
C PHE A 82 9.65 11.61 6.06
N PHE A 83 8.87 10.57 5.79
CA PHE A 83 7.85 10.62 4.73
C PHE A 83 6.84 11.75 4.95
N MET A 84 6.38 11.96 6.18
CA MET A 84 5.41 13.01 6.48
C MET A 84 6.04 14.41 6.38
N GLU A 85 7.25 14.58 6.91
CA GLU A 85 8.01 15.83 6.86
C GLU A 85 8.28 16.26 5.42
N PHE A 86 8.77 15.35 4.58
CA PHE A 86 9.06 15.63 3.18
C PHE A 86 7.85 16.24 2.45
N HIS A 87 6.69 15.61 2.55
CA HIS A 87 5.48 16.04 1.84
C HIS A 87 4.85 17.32 2.38
N ARG A 88 5.02 17.64 3.67
CA ARG A 88 4.47 18.86 4.26
C ARG A 88 5.42 20.05 4.10
N ASP A 89 6.72 19.81 4.29
CA ASP A 89 7.68 20.86 4.58
C ASP A 89 8.73 21.04 3.46
N GLU A 90 9.03 20.01 2.65
CA GLU A 90 10.12 20.04 1.66
C GLU A 90 9.69 20.16 0.19
N VAL A 91 8.53 19.63 -0.19
CA VAL A 91 8.03 19.68 -1.59
C VAL A 91 7.64 21.10 -2.05
N GLY A 92 7.65 22.08 -1.15
CA GLY A 92 7.26 23.46 -1.40
C GLY A 92 5.77 23.72 -1.20
N PRO A 93 5.38 24.97 -0.90
CA PRO A 93 4.04 25.29 -0.40
C PRO A 93 2.92 25.04 -1.41
N ASP A 94 3.17 25.22 -2.71
CA ASP A 94 2.17 24.98 -3.75
C ASP A 94 1.87 23.48 -3.88
N ILE A 95 2.91 22.63 -3.93
CA ILE A 95 2.76 21.18 -4.00
C ILE A 95 2.12 20.63 -2.72
N ALA A 96 2.58 21.08 -1.55
CA ALA A 96 2.00 20.68 -0.27
C ALA A 96 0.51 21.07 -0.17
N ALA A 97 0.11 22.24 -0.69
CA ALA A 97 -1.29 22.66 -0.72
C ALA A 97 -2.16 21.78 -1.64
N ASP A 98 -1.61 21.31 -2.76
CA ASP A 98 -2.30 20.39 -3.67
C ASP A 98 -2.41 18.96 -3.08
N LEU A 99 -1.42 18.52 -2.28
CA LEU A 99 -1.45 17.25 -1.56
C LEU A 99 -2.46 17.26 -0.39
N PHE A 100 -2.60 18.38 0.31
CA PHE A 100 -3.46 18.53 1.49
C PHE A 100 -4.50 19.66 1.32
N PRO A 101 -5.38 19.55 0.30
CA PRO A 101 -6.27 20.64 -0.08
C PRO A 101 -7.24 21.02 1.04
N GLY A 102 -7.41 22.32 1.25
CA GLY A 102 -8.31 22.87 2.27
C GLY A 102 -7.79 22.79 3.71
N THR A 103 -6.52 22.45 3.89
CA THR A 103 -5.89 22.32 5.21
C THR A 103 -4.93 23.48 5.51
N ASP A 104 -4.84 23.89 6.77
CA ASP A 104 -3.79 24.79 7.23
C ASP A 104 -2.51 24.00 7.50
N LEU A 105 -1.58 24.00 6.54
CA LEU A 105 -0.33 23.21 6.59
C LEU A 105 0.47 23.46 7.88
N ALA A 106 0.45 24.68 8.42
CA ALA A 106 1.17 25.02 9.65
C ALA A 106 0.58 24.36 10.91
N LYS A 107 -0.65 23.85 10.84
CA LYS A 107 -1.35 23.15 11.93
C LYS A 107 -1.55 21.66 11.66
N LEU A 108 -1.31 21.22 10.43
CA LEU A 108 -1.49 19.83 10.03
C LEU A 108 -0.45 18.94 10.70
N SER A 109 -0.90 18.07 11.60
CA SER A 109 -0.03 17.09 12.26
C SER A 109 0.28 15.90 11.36
N PHE A 110 1.41 15.24 11.59
CA PHE A 110 1.77 14.02 10.86
C PHE A 110 0.73 12.90 11.04
N THR A 111 0.11 12.80 12.21
CA THR A 111 -0.97 11.83 12.45
C THR A 111 -2.20 12.10 11.60
N GLU A 112 -2.60 13.37 11.44
CA GLU A 112 -3.70 13.77 10.56
C GLU A 112 -3.35 13.57 9.08
N MET A 113 -2.08 13.77 8.70
CA MET A 113 -1.63 13.49 7.33
C MET A 113 -1.91 12.05 6.92
N VAL A 114 -1.73 11.07 7.81
CA VAL A 114 -2.02 9.64 7.52
C VAL A 114 -3.45 9.42 6.99
N ASP A 115 -4.43 10.24 7.37
CA ASP A 115 -5.80 10.11 6.88
C ASP A 115 -5.95 10.46 5.38
N PHE A 116 -5.00 11.21 4.82
CA PHE A 116 -4.92 11.51 3.39
C PHE A 116 -4.29 10.38 2.57
N LEU A 117 -3.60 9.41 3.20
CA LEU A 117 -3.01 8.30 2.47
C LEU A 117 -4.08 7.45 1.77
N ARG A 118 -3.83 7.13 0.51
CA ARG A 118 -4.67 6.30 -0.34
C ARG A 118 -3.91 5.06 -0.75
N LEU A 119 -4.62 3.94 -0.82
CA LEU A 119 -4.08 2.72 -1.39
C LEU A 119 -3.86 2.92 -2.89
N LYS A 120 -2.59 2.89 -3.31
CA LYS A 120 -2.16 3.03 -4.70
C LYS A 120 -2.05 1.68 -5.39
N ARG A 121 -1.45 0.70 -4.72
CA ARG A 121 -1.27 -0.66 -5.24
C ARG A 121 -1.54 -1.69 -4.15
N PHE A 122 -2.26 -2.74 -4.53
CA PHE A 122 -2.28 -4.02 -3.82
C PHE A 122 -1.45 -5.02 -4.61
N GLY A 123 -0.41 -5.56 -4.00
CA GLY A 123 0.54 -6.49 -4.60
C GLY A 123 0.61 -7.82 -3.87
N SER A 124 1.03 -8.89 -4.55
CA SER A 124 1.51 -10.12 -3.92
C SER A 124 2.74 -10.66 -4.65
N LEU A 125 3.76 -11.04 -3.89
CA LEU A 125 5.03 -11.56 -4.40
C LEU A 125 5.62 -12.64 -3.50
N VAL A 126 6.63 -13.34 -4.00
CA VAL A 126 7.44 -14.26 -3.17
C VAL A 126 8.59 -13.47 -2.55
N ASP A 127 8.54 -13.30 -1.23
CA ASP A 127 9.61 -12.62 -0.51
C ASP A 127 10.88 -13.50 -0.52
N SER A 128 11.98 -12.97 -1.04
CA SER A 128 13.22 -13.74 -1.22
C SER A 128 13.95 -14.08 0.09
N GLU A 129 13.72 -13.32 1.17
CA GLU A 129 14.37 -13.55 2.45
C GLU A 129 13.61 -14.61 3.26
N MET A 130 12.29 -14.50 3.27
CA MET A 130 11.38 -15.40 3.99
C MET A 130 11.00 -16.64 3.16
N ASN A 131 11.24 -16.61 1.85
CA ASN A 131 10.85 -17.65 0.87
C ASN A 131 9.37 -18.03 1.02
N GLN A 132 8.50 -17.02 1.14
CA GLN A 132 7.06 -17.18 1.30
C GLN A 132 6.30 -16.10 0.54
N GLN A 133 5.05 -16.39 0.19
CA GLN A 133 4.14 -15.39 -0.34
C GLN A 133 3.89 -14.29 0.71
N VAL A 134 3.99 -13.04 0.26
CA VAL A 134 3.66 -11.85 1.05
C VAL A 134 2.71 -10.95 0.24
N PHE A 135 2.16 -9.95 0.92
CA PHE A 135 1.31 -8.94 0.31
C PHE A 135 1.87 -7.56 0.57
N ILE A 136 1.70 -6.68 -0.40
CA ILE A 136 2.24 -5.33 -0.38
C ILE A 136 1.09 -4.35 -0.56
N LEU A 137 1.05 -3.34 0.29
CA LEU A 137 0.21 -2.16 0.08
C LEU A 137 1.11 -0.95 -0.10
N ASP A 138 1.01 -0.33 -1.27
CA ASP A 138 1.63 0.97 -1.50
C ASP A 138 0.62 2.05 -1.14
N LEU A 139 0.98 2.91 -0.21
CA LEU A 139 0.19 4.06 0.19
C LEU A 139 0.84 5.35 -0.32
N SER A 140 0.04 6.25 -0.88
CA SER A 140 0.50 7.56 -1.36
C SER A 140 -0.53 8.64 -1.03
N PHE A 141 -0.10 9.89 -0.87
CA PHE A 141 -1.02 11.02 -0.71
C PHE A 141 -1.74 11.34 -2.02
N ASN A 142 -0.98 11.48 -3.11
CA ASN A 142 -1.53 11.61 -4.44
C ASN A 142 -0.51 11.14 -5.50
N PRO A 143 -0.75 9.98 -6.14
CA PRO A 143 0.18 9.42 -7.13
C PRO A 143 0.28 10.24 -8.42
N GLU A 144 -0.57 11.25 -8.62
CA GLU A 144 -0.48 12.18 -9.75
C GLU A 144 0.50 13.33 -9.48
N ILE A 145 0.87 13.54 -8.21
CA ILE A 145 1.70 14.66 -7.75
C ILE A 145 3.06 14.16 -7.28
N THR A 146 3.11 12.99 -6.66
CA THR A 146 4.33 12.39 -6.10
C THR A 146 4.39 10.90 -6.42
N ASP A 147 5.61 10.44 -6.69
CA ASP A 147 6.00 9.04 -6.84
C ASP A 147 6.39 8.39 -5.50
N GLU A 148 6.47 9.14 -4.41
CA GLU A 148 6.83 8.64 -3.08
C GLU A 148 5.75 7.69 -2.53
N LEU A 149 6.18 6.50 -2.10
CA LEU A 149 5.32 5.45 -1.59
C LEU A 149 5.70 5.07 -0.16
N MET A 150 4.69 5.02 0.72
CA MET A 150 4.78 4.33 2.00
C MET A 150 4.35 2.89 1.78
N VAL A 151 5.31 1.97 1.77
CA VAL A 151 5.11 0.56 1.41
C VAL A 151 4.99 -0.28 2.67
N VAL A 152 3.91 -1.07 2.75
CA VAL A 152 3.61 -1.90 3.92
C VAL A 152 3.46 -3.35 3.51
N TYR A 153 4.23 -4.22 4.16
CA TYR A 153 4.25 -5.66 3.89
C TYR A 153 3.45 -6.43 4.93
N PHE A 154 2.63 -7.35 4.44
CA PHE A 154 1.82 -8.26 5.23
C PHE A 154 2.22 -9.71 4.97
N ASP A 155 2.26 -10.50 6.03
CA ASP A 155 2.35 -11.95 5.91
C ASP A 155 0.98 -12.59 5.59
N LEU A 156 0.96 -13.90 5.36
CA LEU A 156 -0.26 -14.68 5.13
C LEU A 156 -1.27 -14.63 6.30
N LYS A 157 -0.84 -14.20 7.50
CA LYS A 157 -1.70 -14.03 8.68
C LYS A 157 -2.23 -12.60 8.79
N LYS A 158 -2.01 -11.75 7.79
CA LYS A 158 -2.41 -10.34 7.77
C LYS A 158 -1.67 -9.51 8.82
N GLU A 159 -0.51 -9.96 9.29
CA GLU A 159 0.33 -9.21 10.21
C GLU A 159 1.38 -8.40 9.45
N ILE A 160 1.57 -7.15 9.89
CA ILE A 160 2.56 -6.24 9.31
C ILE A 160 3.93 -6.65 9.86
N PHE A 161 4.87 -6.89 8.96
CA PHE A 161 6.25 -7.21 9.35
C PHE A 161 7.28 -6.22 8.80
N CYS A 162 6.89 -5.35 7.86
CA CYS A 162 7.74 -4.29 7.34
C CYS A 162 6.93 -3.06 6.94
N ILE A 163 7.46 -1.88 7.27
CA ILE A 163 7.02 -0.58 6.76
C ILE A 163 8.28 0.09 6.23
N THR A 164 8.27 0.47 4.96
CA THR A 164 9.39 1.12 4.29
C THR A 164 8.91 2.25 3.40
N HIS A 165 9.87 3.00 2.89
CA HIS A 165 9.67 4.10 1.96
C HIS A 165 10.38 3.77 0.64
N GLU A 166 9.70 4.00 -0.47
CA GLU A 166 10.21 3.83 -1.84
C GLU A 166 9.91 5.08 -2.68
N SER A 167 10.81 5.40 -3.63
CA SER A 167 10.72 6.51 -4.59
C SER A 167 11.01 6.01 -6.00
#